data_AF-A0A4Z0NZE5-F1
#
_entry.id   AF-A0A4Z0NZE5-F1
#
_cell.length_a   1.000
_cell.length_b   1.000
_cell.length_c   1.000
_cell.angle_alpha   90.00
_cell.angle_beta   90.00
_cell.angle_gamma   90.00
#
_symmetry.space_group_name_H-M   'P 1'
#
loop_
_entity.id
_entity.type
_entity.pdbx_description
1 polymer ?
#
loop_
_entity_poly.entity_id
_entity_poly.type
_entity_poly.pdbx_seq_one_letter_code
_entity_poly.pdbx_strand_id
1 'polypeptide(L)'
;MQRRTFLHLSLAAPAAIAPLPRWLDSFGIAWPDDGLGKALLVRRQQDRHNQPFHFLDALFTVKVSGQDTGGRCVIFDTLRPAKVGPALHYHQHCDEWFYVEEGEFKFQAGQQTLRLQAGDSLLVPRGMVHAFVKTSEGVARLLVMHQPAGTMEEYFRTASQLPDQSVEGRRALATKHDIHLVGPPLQPE
;
A
#
# COMPACT_ATOMS: atom_id res chain seq x y z
N MET A 1 -42.79 3.00 12.96
CA MET A 1 -41.58 2.87 12.12
C MET A 1 -40.52 2.11 12.91
N GLN A 2 -40.42 0.79 12.71
CA GLN A 2 -39.45 -0.06 13.41
C GLN A 2 -38.10 -0.03 12.67
N ARG A 3 -37.05 0.45 13.33
CA ARG A 3 -35.66 0.37 12.85
C ARG A 3 -35.20 -1.09 12.94
N ARG A 4 -34.92 -1.71 11.80
CA ARG A 4 -34.29 -3.04 11.75
C ARG A 4 -32.78 -2.87 11.84
N THR A 5 -32.21 -3.20 12.99
CA THR A 5 -30.78 -3.31 13.21
C THR A 5 -30.31 -4.66 12.64
N PHE A 6 -29.57 -4.64 11.53
CA PHE A 6 -28.91 -5.85 11.02
C PHE A 6 -27.58 -6.02 11.74
N LEU A 7 -27.49 -7.05 12.59
CA LEU A 7 -26.22 -7.53 13.14
C LEU A 7 -25.51 -8.35 12.07
N HIS A 8 -24.43 -7.81 11.50
CA HIS A 8 -23.49 -8.60 10.70
C HIS A 8 -22.62 -9.43 11.65
N LEU A 9 -23.04 -10.67 11.92
CA LEU A 9 -22.20 -11.70 12.52
C LEU A 9 -21.21 -12.19 11.46
N SER A 10 -19.99 -11.66 11.50
CA SER A 10 -18.87 -12.20 10.73
C SER A 10 -18.39 -13.51 11.38
N LEU A 11 -18.90 -14.64 10.90
CA LEU A 11 -18.35 -15.96 11.22
C LEU A 11 -16.99 -16.08 10.54
N ALA A 12 -15.90 -15.95 11.30
CA ALA A 12 -14.59 -16.39 10.85
C ALA A 12 -14.60 -17.92 10.82
N ALA A 13 -14.92 -18.50 9.66
CA ALA A 13 -14.72 -19.93 9.46
C ALA A 13 -13.22 -20.25 9.59
N PRO A 14 -12.81 -21.23 10.42
CA PRO A 14 -11.44 -21.71 10.39
C PRO A 14 -11.17 -22.27 8.99
N ALA A 15 -10.04 -21.90 8.40
CA ALA A 15 -9.62 -22.47 7.13
C ALA A 15 -9.53 -23.99 7.30
N ALA A 16 -10.41 -24.73 6.61
CA ALA A 16 -10.28 -26.17 6.52
C ALA A 16 -9.01 -26.47 5.75
N ILE A 17 -8.02 -27.08 6.41
CA ILE A 17 -6.83 -27.60 5.72
C ILE A 17 -7.31 -28.86 4.99
N ALA A 18 -7.59 -28.73 3.69
CA ALA A 18 -7.86 -29.89 2.85
C ALA A 18 -6.58 -30.75 2.79
N PRO A 19 -6.69 -32.09 2.82
CA PRO A 19 -5.54 -32.96 2.65
C PRO A 19 -4.88 -32.70 1.29
N LEU A 20 -3.55 -32.71 1.25
CA LEU A 20 -2.79 -32.45 0.02
C LEU A 20 -3.15 -33.49 -1.06
N PRO A 21 -3.24 -33.07 -2.34
CA PRO A 21 -3.51 -33.99 -3.42
C PRO A 21 -2.40 -35.04 -3.59
N ARG A 22 -2.76 -36.33 -3.55
CA ARG A 22 -1.80 -37.45 -3.69
C ARG A 22 -1.10 -37.52 -5.05
N TRP A 23 -1.58 -36.79 -6.06
CA TRP A 23 -0.89 -36.73 -7.36
C TRP A 23 0.47 -36.03 -7.25
N LEU A 24 0.70 -35.20 -6.22
CA LEU A 24 2.00 -34.57 -5.98
C LEU A 24 3.11 -35.60 -5.69
N ASP A 25 2.76 -36.75 -5.12
CA ASP A 25 3.70 -37.86 -4.88
C ASP A 25 4.33 -38.36 -6.19
N SER A 26 3.59 -38.29 -7.31
CA SER A 26 4.09 -38.68 -8.64
C SER A 26 5.13 -37.72 -9.22
N PHE A 27 5.22 -36.49 -8.71
CA PHE A 27 6.24 -35.52 -9.08
C PHE A 27 7.47 -35.58 -8.17
N GLY A 28 7.50 -36.48 -7.18
CA GLY A 28 8.58 -36.55 -6.19
C GLY A 28 8.70 -35.30 -5.31
N ILE A 29 7.64 -34.48 -5.25
CA ILE A 29 7.58 -33.30 -4.40
C ILE A 29 7.30 -33.78 -2.97
N ALA A 30 8.35 -34.00 -2.20
CA ALA A 30 8.24 -33.96 -0.75
C ALA A 30 8.01 -32.50 -0.35
N TRP A 31 7.01 -32.22 0.48
CA TRP A 31 6.86 -30.93 1.16
C TRP A 31 7.74 -31.01 2.41
N PRO A 32 9.01 -30.60 2.35
CA PRO A 32 9.86 -30.69 3.51
C PRO A 32 9.36 -29.62 4.50
N ASP A 33 9.67 -29.79 5.77
CA ASP A 33 9.84 -28.63 6.64
C ASP A 33 11.14 -27.95 6.12
N ASP A 34 11.04 -27.30 4.96
CA ASP A 34 12.16 -26.92 4.07
C ASP A 34 12.94 -25.71 4.57
N GLY A 35 12.59 -25.22 5.76
CA GLY A 35 13.14 -23.98 6.30
C GLY A 35 12.73 -22.74 5.48
N LEU A 36 11.89 -22.88 4.45
CA LEU A 36 11.25 -21.77 3.78
C LEU A 36 10.16 -21.29 4.74
N GLY A 37 10.25 -20.03 5.18
CA GLY A 37 9.33 -19.49 6.18
C GLY A 37 7.85 -19.69 5.85
N LYS A 38 6.99 -19.58 6.87
CA LYS A 38 5.53 -19.74 6.69
C LYS A 38 4.97 -18.73 5.69
N ALA A 39 4.03 -19.18 4.86
CA ALA A 39 3.25 -18.30 4.00
C ALA A 39 2.58 -17.19 4.84
N LEU A 40 2.64 -15.96 4.33
CA LEU A 40 2.09 -14.79 5.01
C LEU A 40 0.66 -14.56 4.51
N LEU A 41 -0.30 -14.71 5.42
CA LEU A 41 -1.71 -14.40 5.16
C LEU A 41 -2.08 -13.08 5.86
N VAL A 42 -2.41 -12.06 5.07
CA VAL A 42 -2.99 -10.80 5.58
C VAL A 42 -4.31 -10.56 4.87
N ARG A 43 -5.44 -10.80 5.54
CA ARG A 43 -6.76 -10.70 4.90
C ARG A 43 -7.08 -9.27 4.48
N ARG A 44 -8.12 -9.11 3.63
CA ARG A 44 -8.65 -7.80 3.24
C ARG A 44 -8.85 -6.91 4.48
N GLN A 45 -8.43 -5.65 4.39
CA GLN A 45 -8.52 -4.64 5.47
C GLN A 45 -7.76 -4.99 6.77
N GLN A 46 -6.97 -6.06 6.79
CA GLN A 46 -6.06 -6.36 7.89
C GLN A 46 -4.65 -5.82 7.61
N ASP A 47 -3.98 -5.45 8.70
CA ASP A 47 -2.58 -5.04 8.74
C ASP A 47 -1.69 -6.21 9.16
N ARG A 48 -0.53 -6.33 8.54
CA ARG A 48 0.49 -7.37 8.78
C ARG A 48 0.92 -7.46 10.25
N HIS A 49 0.90 -6.36 10.98
CA HIS A 49 1.32 -6.24 12.37
C HIS A 49 0.17 -5.90 13.33
N ASN A 50 -1.09 -5.89 12.84
CA ASN A 50 -2.25 -5.36 13.57
C ASN A 50 -2.04 -3.94 14.09
N GLN A 51 -1.26 -3.13 13.37
CA GLN A 51 -0.91 -1.75 13.72
C GLN A 51 -1.16 -0.83 12.51
N PRO A 52 -2.43 -0.68 12.08
CA PRO A 52 -2.77 0.29 11.05
C PRO A 52 -2.49 1.72 11.55
N PHE A 53 -2.24 2.63 10.62
CA PHE A 53 -1.94 4.03 10.97
C PHE A 53 -2.53 4.98 9.94
N HIS A 54 -2.74 6.24 10.33
CA HIS A 54 -3.28 7.28 9.46
C HIS A 54 -2.17 8.18 8.92
N PHE A 55 -2.18 8.42 7.61
CA PHE A 55 -1.27 9.36 6.96
C PHE A 55 -1.98 10.05 5.80
N LEU A 56 -1.94 11.38 5.75
CA LEU A 56 -2.65 12.20 4.76
C LEU A 56 -4.13 11.79 4.62
N ASP A 57 -4.88 11.79 5.73
CA ASP A 57 -6.29 11.38 5.81
C ASP A 57 -6.63 9.99 5.25
N ALA A 58 -5.63 9.18 4.93
CA ALA A 58 -5.77 7.81 4.48
C ALA A 58 -5.41 6.85 5.60
N LEU A 59 -6.13 5.73 5.67
CA LEU A 59 -5.77 4.60 6.54
C LEU A 59 -4.80 3.70 5.79
N PHE A 60 -3.59 3.54 6.32
CA PHE A 60 -2.56 2.65 5.81
C PHE A 60 -2.57 1.33 6.58
N THR A 61 -2.46 0.24 5.83
CA THR A 61 -2.21 -1.11 6.34
C THR A 61 -1.05 -1.72 5.57
N VAL A 62 -0.10 -2.33 6.27
CA VAL A 62 1.00 -3.09 5.68
C VAL A 62 0.45 -4.45 5.25
N LYS A 63 0.62 -4.82 3.99
CA LYS A 63 0.29 -6.16 3.46
C LYS A 63 1.52 -7.07 3.47
N VAL A 64 2.66 -6.51 3.11
CA VAL A 64 3.98 -7.17 3.13
C VAL A 64 4.98 -6.15 3.66
N SER A 65 5.67 -6.46 4.76
CA SER A 65 6.73 -5.59 5.29
C SER A 65 8.03 -5.81 4.53
N GLY A 66 8.89 -4.79 4.50
CA GLY A 66 10.28 -4.98 4.05
C GLY A 66 11.01 -6.08 4.82
N GLN A 67 10.67 -6.29 6.09
CA GLN A 67 11.26 -7.35 6.91
C GLN A 67 10.88 -8.76 6.42
N ASP A 68 9.65 -8.92 5.90
CA ASP A 68 9.16 -10.20 5.37
C ASP A 68 9.94 -10.64 4.12
N THR A 69 10.56 -9.69 3.41
CA THR A 69 11.19 -9.92 2.11
C THR A 69 12.70 -9.67 2.12
N GLY A 70 13.30 -9.41 3.28
CA GLY A 70 14.72 -9.02 3.35
C GLY A 70 15.01 -7.72 2.59
N GLY A 71 14.06 -6.78 2.59
CA GLY A 71 14.17 -5.47 1.95
C GLY A 71 13.82 -5.44 0.46
N ARG A 72 13.37 -6.56 -0.14
CA ARG A 72 13.08 -6.62 -1.58
C ARG A 72 11.85 -5.81 -1.97
N CYS A 73 10.80 -5.78 -1.14
CA CYS A 73 9.66 -4.89 -1.34
C CYS A 73 8.87 -4.67 -0.06
N VAL A 74 8.09 -3.58 -0.04
CA VAL A 74 7.02 -3.34 0.93
C VAL A 74 5.74 -3.04 0.16
N ILE A 75 4.60 -3.55 0.64
CA ILE A 75 3.28 -3.34 0.04
C ILE A 75 2.35 -2.77 1.09
N PHE A 76 1.73 -1.63 0.76
CA PHE A 76 0.69 -0.98 1.53
C PHE A 76 -0.66 -1.13 0.84
N ASP A 77 -1.71 -1.20 1.64
CA ASP A 77 -3.10 -1.02 1.23
C ASP A 77 -3.60 0.25 1.90
N THR A 78 -4.00 1.23 1.07
CA THR A 78 -4.41 2.56 1.51
C THR A 78 -5.89 2.80 1.22
N LEU A 79 -6.67 3.02 2.27
CA LEU A 79 -8.08 3.42 2.17
C LEU A 79 -8.18 4.95 2.28
N ARG A 80 -8.78 5.58 1.28
CA ARG A 80 -8.78 7.04 1.08
C ARG A 80 -10.20 7.59 1.05
N PRO A 81 -10.72 8.12 2.18
CA PRO A 81 -12.01 8.81 2.21
C PRO A 81 -11.92 10.22 1.59
N ALA A 82 -10.83 10.94 1.82
CA ALA A 82 -10.63 12.30 1.33
C ALA A 82 -9.98 12.35 -0.06
N LYS A 83 -10.25 13.40 -0.83
CA LYS A 83 -9.62 13.68 -2.14
C LYS A 83 -8.21 14.26 -1.96
N VAL A 84 -7.31 13.46 -1.40
CA VAL A 84 -5.94 13.85 -1.07
C VAL A 84 -4.94 12.85 -1.63
N GLY A 85 -3.70 13.32 -1.81
CA GLY A 85 -2.59 12.52 -2.29
C GLY A 85 -1.25 13.19 -1.98
N PRO A 86 -0.12 12.50 -2.28
CA PRO A 86 1.19 13.03 -2.00
C PRO A 86 1.50 14.28 -2.83
N ALA A 87 2.43 15.09 -2.33
CA ALA A 87 3.07 16.14 -3.11
C ALA A 87 3.85 15.54 -4.30
N LEU A 88 4.10 16.33 -5.35
CA LEU A 88 5.01 15.93 -6.44
C LEU A 88 6.39 15.56 -5.89
N HIS A 89 6.82 14.34 -6.19
CA HIS A 89 8.06 13.78 -5.68
C HIS A 89 8.67 12.76 -6.65
N TYR A 90 9.89 12.34 -6.35
CA TYR A 90 10.51 11.17 -6.95
C TYR A 90 11.27 10.37 -5.89
N HIS A 91 11.53 9.11 -6.20
CA HIS A 91 12.42 8.24 -5.45
C HIS A 91 13.69 8.01 -6.25
N GLN A 92 14.87 8.11 -5.66
CA GLN A 92 16.12 7.90 -6.39
C GLN A 92 16.44 6.40 -6.54
N HIS A 93 16.03 5.59 -5.56
CA HIS A 93 16.46 4.19 -5.44
C HIS A 93 15.31 3.20 -5.56
N CYS A 94 14.07 3.65 -5.50
CA CYS A 94 12.87 2.82 -5.47
C CYS A 94 11.99 3.02 -6.70
N ASP A 95 11.53 1.91 -7.30
CA ASP A 95 10.40 1.94 -8.21
C ASP A 95 9.10 1.86 -7.37
N GLU A 96 8.06 2.58 -7.77
CA GLU A 96 6.76 2.56 -7.09
C GLU A 96 5.68 2.00 -8.02
N TRP A 97 4.93 1.01 -7.56
CA TRP A 97 3.83 0.42 -8.31
C TRP A 97 2.51 0.61 -7.60
N PHE A 98 1.49 0.96 -8.38
CA PHE A 98 0.15 1.28 -7.93
C PHE A 98 -0.86 0.33 -8.55
N TYR A 99 -1.84 -0.10 -7.76
CA TYR A 99 -3.00 -0.84 -8.26
C TYR A 99 -4.28 -0.34 -7.60
N VAL A 100 -5.23 0.10 -8.43
CA VAL A 100 -6.50 0.64 -7.94
C VAL A 100 -7.44 -0.54 -7.64
N GLU A 101 -7.74 -0.74 -6.36
CA GLU A 101 -8.71 -1.76 -5.93
C GLU A 101 -10.15 -1.21 -5.98
N GLU A 102 -10.33 0.08 -5.68
CA GLU A 102 -11.64 0.74 -5.62
C GLU A 102 -11.51 2.24 -5.90
N GLY A 103 -12.50 2.82 -6.59
CA GLY A 103 -12.55 4.26 -6.90
C GLY A 103 -11.71 4.65 -8.12
N GLU A 104 -11.40 5.94 -8.22
CA GLU A 104 -10.67 6.53 -9.34
C GLU A 104 -9.60 7.51 -8.87
N PHE A 105 -8.50 7.57 -9.62
CA PHE A 105 -7.35 8.40 -9.33
C PHE A 105 -6.86 9.13 -10.57
N LYS A 106 -6.39 10.35 -10.38
CA LYS A 106 -5.57 11.07 -11.36
C LYS A 106 -4.12 10.95 -10.93
N PHE A 107 -3.26 10.54 -11.86
CA PHE A 107 -1.82 10.45 -11.70
C PHE A 107 -1.12 11.47 -12.59
N GLN A 108 -0.04 12.05 -12.09
CA GLN A 108 1.01 12.65 -12.88
C GLN A 108 2.21 11.71 -12.85
N ALA A 109 2.71 11.27 -13.99
CA ALA A 109 3.91 10.43 -14.12
C ALA A 109 4.81 10.99 -15.23
N GLY A 110 5.93 11.59 -14.84
CA GLY A 110 6.76 12.38 -15.75
C GLY A 110 5.94 13.51 -16.37
N GLN A 111 5.82 13.50 -17.70
CA GLN A 111 5.04 14.49 -18.45
C GLN A 111 3.58 14.07 -18.70
N GLN A 112 3.20 12.84 -18.30
CA GLN A 112 1.87 12.29 -18.59
C GLN A 112 0.93 12.51 -17.41
N THR A 113 -0.30 12.91 -17.73
CA THR A 113 -1.43 12.84 -16.80
C THR A 113 -2.31 11.65 -17.18
N LEU A 114 -2.55 10.76 -16.22
CA LEU A 114 -3.30 9.53 -16.41
C LEU A 114 -4.51 9.50 -15.47
N ARG A 115 -5.61 8.88 -15.92
CA ARG A 115 -6.75 8.54 -15.07
C ARG A 115 -6.78 7.02 -14.93
N LEU A 116 -6.80 6.53 -13.70
CA LEU A 116 -6.87 5.12 -13.38
C LEU A 116 -8.17 4.84 -12.62
N GLN A 117 -8.83 3.75 -12.97
CA GLN A 117 -10.03 3.22 -12.31
C GLN A 117 -9.74 1.82 -11.73
N ALA A 118 -10.70 1.27 -10.99
CA ALA A 118 -10.56 -0.06 -10.38
C ALA A 118 -10.13 -1.14 -11.40
N GLY A 119 -9.08 -1.89 -11.06
CA GLY A 119 -8.46 -2.89 -11.94
C GLY A 119 -7.23 -2.40 -12.70
N ASP A 120 -7.04 -1.08 -12.82
CA ASP A 120 -5.86 -0.51 -13.47
C ASP A 120 -4.63 -0.53 -12.55
N SER A 121 -3.46 -0.53 -13.18
CA SER A 121 -2.17 -0.42 -12.49
C SER A 121 -1.20 0.51 -13.21
N LEU A 122 -0.27 1.09 -12.45
CA LEU A 122 0.79 1.95 -12.96
C LEU A 122 2.10 1.61 -12.26
N LEU A 123 3.16 1.38 -13.03
CA LEU A 123 4.53 1.35 -12.51
C LEU A 123 5.20 2.69 -12.81
N VAL A 124 5.75 3.31 -11.78
CA VAL A 124 6.59 4.49 -11.88
C VAL A 124 8.04 4.08 -11.57
N PRO A 125 8.93 4.10 -12.58
CA PRO A 125 10.35 3.82 -12.37
C PRO A 125 11.01 4.87 -11.47
N ARG A 126 12.02 4.46 -10.72
CA ARG A 126 12.90 5.35 -9.95
C ARG A 126 13.41 6.51 -10.81
N GLY A 127 13.56 7.67 -10.17
CA GLY A 127 13.97 8.93 -10.79
C GLY A 127 12.85 9.66 -11.53
N MET A 128 11.70 9.01 -11.78
CA MET A 128 10.56 9.67 -12.40
C MET A 128 9.77 10.48 -11.38
N VAL A 129 9.56 11.77 -11.68
CA VAL A 129 8.69 12.64 -10.89
C VAL A 129 7.24 12.20 -11.06
N HIS A 130 6.53 12.03 -9.96
CA HIS A 130 5.14 11.61 -9.97
C HIS A 130 4.36 12.11 -8.74
N ALA A 131 3.04 12.04 -8.86
CA ALA A 131 2.07 12.25 -7.80
C ALA A 131 0.74 11.64 -8.20
N PHE A 132 -0.19 11.51 -7.25
CA PHE A 132 -1.56 11.13 -7.54
C PHE A 132 -2.54 11.84 -6.63
N VAL A 133 -3.81 11.83 -7.00
CA VAL A 133 -4.92 12.32 -6.18
C VAL A 133 -6.17 11.50 -6.47
N LYS A 134 -6.95 11.18 -5.43
CA LYS A 134 -8.27 10.55 -5.60
C LYS A 134 -9.24 11.54 -6.25
N THR A 135 -9.94 11.10 -7.28
CA THR A 135 -10.93 11.92 -8.00
C THR A 135 -12.36 11.50 -7.75
N SER A 136 -12.60 10.21 -7.48
CA SER A 136 -13.94 9.67 -7.25
C SER A 136 -14.61 10.25 -5.99
N GLU A 137 -15.95 10.19 -5.98
CA GLU A 137 -16.73 10.35 -4.76
C GLU A 137 -16.64 9.11 -3.86
N GLY A 138 -17.02 9.23 -2.59
CA GLY A 138 -16.98 8.11 -1.64
C GLY A 138 -15.56 7.72 -1.24
N VAL A 139 -15.34 6.43 -0.94
CA VAL A 139 -14.01 5.89 -0.59
C VAL A 139 -13.29 5.37 -1.84
N ALA A 140 -11.96 5.43 -1.84
CA ALA A 140 -11.11 4.75 -2.83
C ALA A 140 -10.04 3.91 -2.13
N ARG A 141 -9.55 2.86 -2.79
CA ARG A 141 -8.51 1.96 -2.27
C ARG A 141 -7.40 1.80 -3.30
N LEU A 142 -6.17 1.97 -2.82
CA LEU A 142 -4.98 1.91 -3.65
C LEU A 142 -3.93 1.03 -2.95
N LEU A 143 -3.53 -0.05 -3.63
CA LEU A 143 -2.33 -0.79 -3.27
C LEU A 143 -1.11 -0.05 -3.79
N VAL A 144 -0.09 0.02 -2.95
CA VAL A 144 1.16 0.72 -3.25
C VAL A 144 2.32 -0.18 -2.89
N MET A 145 3.17 -0.52 -3.86
CA MET A 145 4.37 -1.30 -3.66
C MET A 145 5.61 -0.42 -3.91
N HIS A 146 6.59 -0.54 -3.03
CA HIS A 146 7.92 0.03 -3.20
C HIS A 146 8.93 -1.10 -3.38
N GLN A 147 9.74 -1.02 -4.43
CA GLN A 147 10.79 -2.00 -4.73
C GLN A 147 12.11 -1.31 -5.13
N PRO A 148 13.21 -1.49 -4.37
CA PRO A 148 13.30 -2.15 -3.06
C PRO A 148 12.46 -1.46 -1.97
N ALA A 149 12.26 -2.14 -0.85
CA ALA A 149 11.46 -1.59 0.26
C ALA A 149 12.05 -0.31 0.86
N GLY A 150 13.39 -0.21 0.85
CA GLY A 150 14.13 0.86 1.50
C GLY A 150 13.69 1.03 2.96
N THR A 151 13.47 2.28 3.36
CA THR A 151 12.98 2.66 4.70
C THR A 151 11.58 3.26 4.64
N MET A 152 10.77 2.89 3.64
CA MET A 152 9.44 3.48 3.39
C MET A 152 8.45 3.19 4.53
N GLU A 153 8.48 1.99 5.12
CA GLU A 153 7.63 1.69 6.28
C GLU A 153 7.97 2.59 7.48
N GLU A 154 9.27 2.81 7.75
CA GLU A 154 9.72 3.74 8.80
C GLU A 154 9.25 5.16 8.51
N TYR A 155 9.43 5.64 7.27
CA TYR A 155 8.97 6.96 6.85
C TYR A 155 7.50 7.20 7.17
N PHE A 156 6.61 6.34 6.68
CA PHE A 156 5.18 6.56 6.86
C PHE A 156 4.77 6.47 8.33
N ARG A 157 5.36 5.54 9.10
CA ARG A 157 5.10 5.46 10.55
C ARG A 157 5.57 6.71 11.28
N THR A 158 6.78 7.19 11.02
CA THR A 158 7.29 8.42 11.63
C THR A 158 6.48 9.64 11.21
N ALA A 159 6.17 9.77 9.92
CA ALA A 159 5.39 10.90 9.40
C ALA A 159 3.95 10.92 9.95
N SER A 160 3.35 9.75 10.21
CA SER A 160 2.02 9.65 10.83
C SER A 160 1.96 10.18 12.26
N GLN A 161 3.11 10.20 12.97
CA GLN A 161 3.22 10.70 14.34
C GLN A 161 3.50 12.20 14.40
N LEU A 162 3.59 12.87 13.25
CA LEU A 162 3.66 14.32 13.15
C LEU A 162 4.81 14.98 13.96
N PRO A 163 6.05 14.44 13.99
CA PRO A 163 7.09 14.89 14.93
C PRO A 163 7.54 16.34 14.72
N ASP A 164 7.63 16.80 13.47
CA ASP A 164 7.90 18.18 13.10
C ASP A 164 6.96 18.61 11.95
N GLN A 165 6.14 19.63 12.18
CA GLN A 165 5.16 20.15 11.23
C GLN A 165 5.70 21.24 10.31
N SER A 166 6.94 21.71 10.54
CA SER A 166 7.59 22.67 9.65
C SER A 166 7.72 22.11 8.23
N VAL A 167 7.82 23.00 7.25
CA VAL A 167 8.02 22.57 5.85
C VAL A 167 9.39 21.90 5.71
N GLU A 168 10.39 22.46 6.39
CA GLU A 168 11.78 22.02 6.42
C GLU A 168 11.90 20.63 7.06
N GLY A 169 11.30 20.42 8.24
CA GLY A 169 11.32 19.14 8.94
C GLY A 169 10.66 18.02 8.14
N ARG A 170 9.49 18.30 7.54
CA ARG A 170 8.80 17.33 6.67
C ARG A 170 9.62 16.98 5.44
N ARG A 171 10.25 17.97 4.81
CA ARG A 171 11.14 17.76 3.64
C ARG A 171 12.39 16.97 4.02
N ALA A 172 13.00 17.26 5.17
CA ALA A 172 14.17 16.56 5.67
C ALA A 172 13.85 15.09 5.97
N LEU A 173 12.73 14.82 6.65
CA LEU A 173 12.24 13.46 6.89
C LEU A 173 11.98 12.73 5.56
N ALA A 174 11.26 13.33 4.63
CA ALA A 174 11.00 12.74 3.31
C ALA A 174 12.32 12.39 2.59
N THR A 175 13.27 13.33 2.53
CA THR A 175 14.55 13.15 1.84
C THR A 175 15.40 12.04 2.48
N LYS A 176 15.42 11.95 3.82
CA LYS A 176 16.11 10.86 4.56
C LYS A 176 15.62 9.48 4.10
N HIS A 177 14.37 9.39 3.67
CA HIS A 177 13.72 8.14 3.28
C HIS A 177 13.50 8.03 1.76
N ASP A 178 14.35 8.65 0.94
CA ASP A 178 14.31 8.57 -0.53
C ASP A 178 13.03 9.16 -1.15
N ILE A 179 12.46 10.19 -0.54
CA ILE A 179 11.30 10.93 -1.06
C ILE A 179 11.71 12.38 -1.28
N HIS A 180 11.96 12.74 -2.54
CA HIS A 180 12.45 14.05 -2.91
C HIS A 180 11.30 14.94 -3.41
N LEU A 181 10.83 15.85 -2.56
CA LEU A 181 9.71 16.75 -2.87
C LEU A 181 10.12 17.84 -3.87
N VAL A 182 9.42 17.91 -5.01
CA VAL A 182 9.71 18.84 -6.11
C VAL A 182 8.55 19.75 -6.50
N GLY A 183 7.38 19.60 -5.88
CA GLY A 183 6.23 20.47 -6.17
C GLY A 183 5.06 20.27 -5.21
N PRO A 184 3.95 20.98 -5.44
CA PRO A 184 2.73 20.81 -4.65
C PRO A 184 2.02 19.48 -4.96
N PRO A 185 1.04 19.06 -4.13
CA PRO A 185 0.11 17.99 -4.48
C PRO A 185 -0.74 18.34 -5.71
N LEU A 186 -1.24 17.30 -6.39
CA LEU A 186 -2.22 17.48 -7.48
C LEU A 186 -3.57 17.92 -6.92
N GLN A 187 -4.27 18.76 -7.67
CA GLN A 187 -5.68 19.07 -7.42
C GLN A 187 -6.59 17.99 -8.01
N PRO A 188 -7.75 17.69 -7.40
CA PRO A 188 -8.64 16.63 -7.88
C PRO A 188 -9.35 16.96 -9.21
N GLU A 189 -9.59 18.24 -9.53
CA GLU A 189 -10.15 18.69 -10.82
C GLU A 189 -9.23 18.45 -12.03
#